data_AF-A0A2A5E4W6-F1
#
_entry.id   AF-A0A2A5E4W6-F1
#
_cell.length_a   1.000
_cell.length_b   1.000
_cell.length_c   1.000
_cell.angle_alpha   90.00
_cell.angle_beta   90.00
_cell.angle_gamma   90.00
#
_symmetry.space_group_name_H-M   'P 1'
#
loop_
_entity.id
_entity.type
_entity.pdbx_description
1 polymer ?
#
loop_
_entity_poly.entity_id
_entity_poly.type
_entity_poly.pdbx_seq_one_letter_code
_entity_poly.pdbx_strand_id
1 'polypeptide(L)'
;MEKENERFDESRTRSFLKAFSWRIIATLTTITIAYSITGKIDLALSIGGIEFFTKFFIYYIHERAWLLAPKGSIRNIFSIKND
;
A
#
# COMPACT_ATOMS: atom_id res chain seq x y z
N MET A 1 -24.28 32.54 -7.02
CA MET A 1 -22.90 32.00 -7.10
C MET A 1 -22.93 30.62 -6.45
N GLU A 2 -23.48 29.64 -7.18
CA GLU A 2 -23.52 28.25 -6.75
C GLU A 2 -22.23 27.63 -7.30
N LYS A 3 -21.23 27.38 -6.46
CA LYS A 3 -20.05 26.65 -6.91
C LYS A 3 -20.48 25.21 -7.19
N GLU A 4 -20.35 24.81 -8.44
CA GLU A 4 -20.50 23.44 -8.93
C GLU A 4 -19.96 22.44 -7.91
N ASN A 5 -20.88 21.65 -7.36
CA ASN A 5 -20.54 20.40 -6.73
C ASN A 5 -20.24 19.41 -7.87
N GLU A 6 -19.04 19.54 -8.44
CA GLU A 6 -18.47 18.53 -9.32
C GLU A 6 -18.41 17.24 -8.50
N ARG A 7 -19.42 16.38 -8.68
CA ARG A 7 -19.28 14.96 -8.38
C ARG A 7 -18.16 14.47 -9.27
N PHE A 8 -16.94 14.51 -8.74
CA PHE A 8 -15.82 13.80 -9.31
C PHE A 8 -16.20 12.32 -9.28
N ASP A 9 -16.83 11.83 -10.35
CA ASP A 9 -16.80 10.42 -10.66
C ASP A 9 -15.33 10.02 -10.56
N GLU A 10 -14.98 9.25 -9.53
CA GLU A 10 -13.62 8.74 -9.33
C GLU A 10 -13.33 7.78 -10.47
N SER A 11 -13.00 8.34 -11.62
CA SER A 11 -12.60 7.61 -12.79
C SER A 11 -11.42 6.74 -12.39
N ARG A 12 -11.46 5.45 -12.73
CA ARG A 12 -10.40 4.47 -12.45
C ARG A 12 -9.00 5.00 -12.75
N THR A 13 -8.87 5.87 -13.74
CA THR A 13 -7.62 6.55 -14.10
C THR A 13 -7.14 7.56 -13.07
N ARG A 14 -8.02 8.34 -12.43
CA ARG A 14 -7.64 9.27 -11.34
C ARG A 14 -7.12 8.53 -10.12
N SER A 15 -7.76 7.43 -9.73
CA SER A 15 -7.30 6.61 -8.60
C SER A 15 -5.97 5.92 -8.89
N PHE A 16 -5.75 5.46 -10.12
CA PHE A 16 -4.45 4.94 -10.56
C PHE A 16 -3.36 6.02 -10.53
N LEU A 17 -3.63 7.21 -11.09
CA LEU A 17 -2.71 8.34 -11.06
C LEU A 17 -2.37 8.77 -9.64
N LYS A 18 -3.35 8.80 -8.73
CA LYS A 18 -3.16 9.11 -7.31
C LYS A 18 -2.26 8.07 -6.63
N ALA A 19 -2.52 6.78 -6.87
CA ALA A 19 -1.69 5.71 -6.32
C ALA A 19 -0.26 5.75 -6.86
N PHE A 20 -0.09 6.06 -8.15
CA PHE A 20 1.22 6.22 -8.78
C PHE A 20 1.99 7.43 -8.22
N SER A 21 1.32 8.57 -8.08
CA SER A 21 1.90 9.77 -7.46
C SER A 21 2.35 9.49 -6.03
N TRP A 22 1.51 8.81 -5.25
CA TRP A 22 1.87 8.40 -3.89
C TRP A 22 3.08 7.47 -3.84
N ARG A 23 3.23 6.56 -4.81
CA ARG A 23 4.40 5.66 -4.91
C ARG A 23 5.70 6.42 -5.18
N ILE A 24 5.65 7.45 -6.04
CA ILE A 24 6.81 8.31 -6.30
C ILE A 24 7.19 9.07 -5.03
N ILE A 25 6.22 9.68 -4.35
CA ILE A 25 6.49 10.43 -3.11
C ILE A 25 7.09 9.50 -2.06
N ALA A 26 6.50 8.32 -1.84
CA ALA A 26 6.97 7.38 -0.83
C ALA A 26 8.41 6.90 -1.08
N THR A 27 8.75 6.54 -2.32
CA THR A 27 10.11 6.12 -2.67
C THR A 27 11.12 7.27 -2.51
N LEU A 28 10.74 8.48 -2.90
CA LEU A 28 11.58 9.66 -2.75
C LEU A 28 11.81 10.00 -1.28
N THR A 29 10.78 9.88 -0.43
CA THR A 29 10.89 10.09 1.01
C THR A 29 11.89 9.10 1.63
N THR A 30 11.81 7.81 1.30
CA THR A 30 12.77 6.82 1.80
C THR A 30 14.20 7.14 1.38
N ILE A 31 14.43 7.45 0.10
CA ILE A 31 15.76 7.80 -0.40
C ILE A 31 16.27 9.06 0.31
N THR A 32 15.40 10.06 0.52
CA THR A 32 15.75 11.30 1.22
C THR A 32 16.12 11.04 2.68
N ILE A 33 15.34 10.22 3.40
CA ILE A 33 15.64 9.84 4.79
C ILE A 33 16.95 9.06 4.86
N ALA A 34 17.13 8.06 4.00
CA ALA A 34 18.33 7.23 3.95
C ALA A 34 19.58 8.07 3.63
N TYR A 35 19.46 9.03 2.71
CA TYR A 35 20.53 9.98 2.39
C TYR A 35 20.81 10.91 3.57
N SER A 36 19.79 11.46 4.22
CA SER A 36 19.97 12.37 5.35
C SER A 36 20.65 11.71 6.55
N ILE A 37 20.45 10.40 6.74
CA ILE A 37 21.11 9.63 7.81
C ILE A 37 22.53 9.24 7.42
N THR A 38 22.73 8.78 6.17
CA THR A 38 23.98 8.13 5.75
C THR A 38 24.98 9.08 5.09
N GLY A 39 24.50 10.19 4.52
CA GLY A 39 25.28 11.15 3.73
C GLY A 39 25.81 10.62 2.40
N LYS A 40 25.45 9.39 2.01
CA LYS A 40 25.95 8.70 0.80
C LYS A 40 24.78 8.32 -0.11
N ILE A 41 24.81 8.79 -1.35
CA ILE A 41 23.76 8.55 -2.35
C ILE A 41 23.67 7.06 -2.72
N ASP A 42 24.80 6.37 -2.86
CA ASP A 42 24.82 4.94 -3.23
C ASP A 42 24.08 4.05 -2.22
N LEU A 43 24.25 4.34 -0.93
CA LEU A 43 23.54 3.63 0.14
C LEU A 43 22.06 4.01 0.19
N ALA A 44 21.72 5.28 -0.02
CA ALA A 44 20.33 5.72 -0.05
C ALA A 44 19.53 5.07 -1.19
N LEU A 45 20.12 4.96 -2.38
CA LEU A 45 19.52 4.25 -3.52
C LEU A 45 19.38 2.75 -3.23
N SER A 46 20.40 2.13 -2.62
CA SER A 46 20.35 0.73 -2.23
C SER A 46 19.23 0.46 -1.22
N ILE A 47 19.07 1.31 -0.22
CA ILE A 47 18.00 1.21 0.79
C ILE A 47 16.63 1.40 0.15
N GLY A 48 16.45 2.42 -0.69
CA GLY A 48 15.20 2.65 -1.41
C GLY A 48 14.82 1.47 -2.30
N GLY A 49 15.79 0.87 -2.99
CA GLY A 49 15.60 -0.34 -3.78
C GLY A 49 15.20 -1.55 -2.93
N ILE A 50 15.95 -1.81 -1.84
CA ILE A 50 15.64 -2.91 -0.91
C ILE A 50 14.26 -2.74 -0.29
N GLU A 51 13.85 -1.53 0.10
CA GLU A 51 12.52 -1.29 0.66
C GLU A 51 11.43 -1.66 -0.35
N PHE A 52 11.60 -1.28 -1.62
CA PHE A 52 10.64 -1.61 -2.68
C PHE A 52 10.46 -3.12 -2.82
N PHE A 53 11.57 -3.87 -2.91
CA PHE A 53 11.54 -5.34 -3.01
C PHE A 53 11.01 -6.00 -1.72
N THR A 54 11.38 -5.47 -0.56
CA THR A 54 10.94 -5.98 0.75
C THR A 54 9.43 -5.85 0.89
N LYS A 55 8.85 -4.69 0.56
CA LYS A 55 7.39 -4.50 0.56
C LYS A 55 6.69 -5.45 -0.40
N PHE A 56 7.26 -5.70 -1.57
CA PHE A 56 6.71 -6.64 -2.53
C PHE A 56 6.69 -8.07 -1.95
N PHE A 57 7.79 -8.52 -1.36
CA PHE A 57 7.91 -9.85 -0.78
C PHE A 57 6.98 -10.03 0.44
N ILE A 58 6.94 -9.03 1.34
CA ILE A 58 6.02 -9.04 2.49
C ILE A 58 4.57 -9.05 2.02
N TYR A 59 4.20 -8.25 1.02
CA TYR A 59 2.84 -8.23 0.49
C TYR A 59 2.44 -9.61 -0.07
N TYR A 60 3.35 -10.26 -0.80
CA TYR A 60 3.12 -11.60 -1.34
C TYR A 60 2.90 -12.64 -0.23
N ILE A 61 3.77 -12.64 0.79
CA ILE A 61 3.61 -13.53 1.95
C ILE A 61 2.32 -13.21 2.70
N HIS A 62 1.98 -11.94 2.88
CA HIS A 62 0.75 -11.51 3.53
C HIS A 62 -0.48 -12.03 2.78
N GLU A 63 -0.52 -11.89 1.45
CA GLU A 63 -1.60 -12.43 0.63
C GLU A 63 -1.68 -13.96 0.72
N ARG A 64 -0.54 -14.65 0.68
CA ARG A 64 -0.49 -16.11 0.89
C ARG A 64 -0.94 -16.53 2.28
N ALA A 65 -0.53 -15.84 3.32
CA ALA A 65 -0.97 -16.07 4.69
C ALA A 65 -2.49 -15.84 4.82
N TRP A 66 -3.04 -14.85 4.13
CA TRP A 66 -4.47 -14.59 4.08
C TRP A 66 -5.26 -15.66 3.31
N LEU A 67 -4.66 -16.28 2.28
CA LEU A 67 -5.24 -17.42 1.58
C LEU A 67 -5.16 -18.71 2.39
N LEU A 68 -4.10 -18.89 3.18
CA LEU A 68 -3.95 -20.01 4.12
C LEU A 68 -4.87 -19.84 5.35
N ALA A 69 -5.22 -18.61 5.70
CA ALA A 69 -6.19 -18.33 6.74
C ALA A 69 -7.58 -18.86 6.32
N PRO A 70 -8.19 -19.78 7.09
CA PRO A 70 -9.46 -20.38 6.70
C PRO A 70 -10.59 -19.34 6.72
N LYS A 71 -11.01 -18.89 5.54
CA LYS A 71 -12.20 -18.02 5.33
C LYS A 71 -13.53 -18.65 5.78
N GLY A 72 -13.53 -19.90 6.25
CA GLY A 72 -14.73 -20.65 6.62
C GLY A 72 -15.08 -20.70 8.11
N SER A 73 -14.15 -20.38 9.03
CA SER A 73 -14.40 -20.67 10.46
C SER A 73 -15.12 -19.55 11.22
N ILE A 74 -15.13 -18.32 10.71
CA ILE A 74 -15.70 -17.16 11.42
C ILE A 74 -17.20 -17.00 11.12
N ARG A 75 -17.68 -17.47 9.95
CA ARG A 75 -19.10 -17.34 9.56
C ARG A 75 -20.01 -18.39 10.22
N ASN A 76 -19.48 -19.54 10.65
CA ASN A 76 -20.25 -20.55 11.37
C ASN A 76 -20.37 -20.27 12.89
N ILE A 77 -19.46 -19.50 13.49
CA ILE A 77 -19.53 -19.19 14.93
C ILE A 77 -20.72 -18.26 15.27
N PHE A 78 -21.10 -17.38 14.32
CA PHE A 78 -22.18 -16.41 14.54
C PHE A 78 -23.57 -16.96 14.15
N SER A 79 -23.64 -18.09 13.45
CA SER A 79 -24.91 -18.73 13.03
C SER A 79 -25.43 -19.79 14.00
N ILE A 80 -24.61 -20.27 14.95
CA ILE A 80 -24.98 -21.38 15.86
C ILE A 80 -25.68 -20.90 17.15
N LYS A 81 -25.79 -19.58 17.38
CA LYS A 81 -26.44 -19.03 18.57
C LYS A 81 -27.70 -18.25 18.20
N ASN A 82 -28.66 -18.90 17.55
CA ASN A 82 -29.99 -18.31 17.36
C ASN A 82 -31.12 -19.36 17.24
N ASP A 83 -31.03 -20.43 18.04
CA ASP A 83 -32.16 -21.30 18.42
C ASP A 83 -32.42 -21.16 19.92
#